data_AF-X1JZI0-F1
#
_entry.id   AF-X1JZI0-F1
#
_cell.length_a   1.000
_cell.length_b   1.000
_cell.length_c   1.000
_cell.angle_alpha   90.00
_cell.angle_beta   90.00
_cell.angle_gamma   90.00
#
_symmetry.space_group_name_H-M   'P 1'
#
loop_
_entity.id
_entity.type
_entity.pdbx_description
1 polymer ?
#
loop_
_entity_poly.entity_id
_entity_poly.type
_entity_poly.pdbx_seq_one_letter_code
_entity_poly.pdbx_strand_id
1 'polypeptide(L)' 'MMKELPLIIIESVDYIYPNGTAALKNISLTIHKGEMVAIMGKNGAG' A
#
# COMPACT_ATOMS: atom_id res chain seq x y z
N MET A 1 23.30 -3.55 -14.60
CA MET A 1 23.10 -3.50 -13.14
C MET A 1 21.83 -4.26 -12.81
N MET A 2 21.87 -5.24 -11.90
CA MET A 2 20.63 -5.77 -11.33
C MET A 2 19.97 -4.65 -10.54
N LYS A 3 18.71 -4.34 -10.85
CA LYS A 3 17.88 -3.51 -9.98
C LYS A 3 17.65 -4.32 -8.71
N GLU A 4 17.95 -3.75 -7.54
CA GLU A 4 17.63 -4.42 -6.27
C GLU A 4 16.13 -4.74 -6.24
N LEU A 5 15.79 -5.92 -5.73
CA LEU A 5 14.39 -6.29 -5.54
C LEU A 5 13.73 -5.32 -4.55
N PRO A 6 12.46 -4.93 -4.77
CA PRO A 6 11.73 -4.12 -3.81
C PRO A 6 11.64 -4.82 -2.46
N LEU A 7 11.71 -4.02 -1.39
CA LEU A 7 11.67 -4.49 -0.02
C LEU A 7 10.23 -4.78 0.44
N ILE A 8 9.27 -4.01 -0.06
CA ILE A 8 7.84 -4.18 0.21
C ILE A 8 7.10 -4.12 -1.14
N ILE A 9 6.23 -5.09 -1.37
CA ILE A 9 5.30 -5.11 -2.50
C ILE A 9 3.91 -5.46 -1.96
N ILE A 10 2.92 -4.68 -2.35
CA ILE A 10 1.50 -5.07 -2.34
C ILE A 10 0.93 -4.86 -3.74
N GLU A 11 0.14 -5.82 -4.20
CA GLU A 11 -0.44 -5.82 -5.55
C GLU A 11 -1.94 -6.04 -5.45
N SER A 12 -2.71 -5.08 -5.98
CA SER A 12 -4.16 -5.15 -6.12
C SER A 12 -4.87 -5.60 -4.85
N VAL A 13 -4.50 -5.01 -3.71
CA VAL A 13 -5.09 -5.35 -2.42
C VAL A 13 -6.41 -4.62 -2.23
N ASP A 14 -7.46 -5.42 -2.02
CA ASP A 14 -8.74 -4.98 -1.49
C ASP A 14 -8.84 -5.38 -0.01
N TYR A 15 -9.45 -4.54 0.80
CA TYR A 15 -9.73 -4.88 2.20
C TYR A 15 -11.06 -4.28 2.66
N ILE A 16 -11.91 -5.14 3.22
CA ILE A 16 -13.23 -4.78 3.73
C ILE A 16 -13.29 -5.22 5.20
N TYR A 17 -13.59 -4.28 6.08
CA TYR A 17 -13.82 -4.58 7.49
C TYR A 17 -15.08 -5.43 7.70
N PRO A 18 -15.22 -6.15 8.82
CA PRO A 18 -16.41 -6.96 9.11
C PRO A 18 -17.74 -6.18 9.09
N ASN A 19 -17.69 -4.87 9.32
CA ASN A 19 -18.86 -3.97 9.26
C ASN A 19 -19.24 -3.56 7.82
N GLY A 20 -18.54 -4.07 6.80
CA GLY A 20 -18.79 -3.77 5.39
C GLY A 20 -18.06 -2.53 4.85
N THR A 21 -17.28 -1.82 5.67
CA THR A 21 -16.50 -0.67 5.19
C THR A 21 -15.34 -1.14 4.31
N ALA A 22 -15.36 -0.77 3.03
CA ALA A 22 -14.24 -0.96 2.12
C ALA A 22 -13.14 0.06 2.42
N ALA A 23 -12.10 -0.40 3.12
CA ALA A 23 -10.98 0.42 3.57
C ALA A 23 -9.96 0.61 2.45
N LEU A 24 -9.57 -0.50 1.80
CA LEU A 24 -8.67 -0.49 0.66
C LEU A 24 -9.41 -1.00 -0.57
N LYS A 25 -9.20 -0.33 -1.70
CA LYS A 25 -9.77 -0.72 -2.99
C LYS A 25 -8.70 -0.75 -4.07
N ASN A 26 -8.31 -1.95 -4.49
CA ASN A 26 -7.31 -2.22 -5.51
C ASN A 26 -6.01 -1.40 -5.33
N ILE A 27 -5.40 -1.50 -4.14
CA ILE A 27 -4.19 -0.74 -3.81
C ILE A 27 -2.95 -1.54 -4.22
N SER A 28 -2.06 -0.88 -4.95
CA SER A 28 -0.72 -1.38 -5.28
C SER A 28 0.35 -0.38 -4.81
N LEU A 29 1.39 -0.87 -4.15
CA LEU A 29 2.50 -0.07 -3.65
C LEU A 29 3.79 -0.90 -3.68
N THR A 30 4.87 -0.27 -4.10
CA THR A 30 6.20 -0.85 -4.15
C THR A 30 7.16 0.09 -3.44
N ILE A 31 7.89 -0.41 -2.44
CA ILE A 31 8.89 0.36 -1.68
C ILE A 31 10.25 -0.34 -1.80
N HIS A 32 11.25 0.40 -2.24
CA HIS A 32 12.63 -0.06 -2.36
C HIS A 32 13.44 0.26 -1.10
N LYS A 33 14.55 -0.46 -0.94
CA LYS A 33 15.46 -0.25 0.18
C LYS A 33 16.00 1.19 0.16
N GLY A 34 15.89 1.87 1.31
CA GLY A 34 16.39 3.24 1.49
C GLY A 34 15.39 4.35 1.13
N GLU A 35 14.21 4.02 0.60
CA GLU A 35 13.17 5.02 0.36
C GLU A 35 12.53 5.47 1.68
N MET A 36 12.31 6.79 1.81
CA MET A 36 11.49 7.38 2.86
C MET A 36 10.12 7.72 2.27
N VAL A 37 9.08 6.99 2.70
CA VAL A 37 7.73 7.11 2.15
C VAL A 37 6.79 7.69 3.19
N ALA A 38 6.05 8.74 2.79
CA ALA A 38 4.95 9.29 3.58
C ALA A 38 3.62 8.89 2.95
N ILE A 39 2.72 8.29 3.74
CA ILE A 39 1.33 8.02 3.36
C ILE A 39 0.48 9.08 4.03
N MET A 40 -0.33 9.80 3.24
CA MET A 40 -1.14 10.91 3.74
C MET A 40 -2.58 10.79 3.25
N GLY A 41 -3.51 11.27 4.07
CA GLY A 41 -4.92 11.31 3.75
C GLY A 41 -5.70 11.91 4.91
N LYS A 42 -6.97 12.23 4.66
CA LYS A 42 -7.93 12.58 5.73
C LYS A 42 -8.17 11.36 6.64
N ASN A 43 -8.69 11.61 7.84
CA ASN A 43 -9.13 10.53 8.72
C ASN A 43 -10.13 9.61 7.99
N GLY A 44 -9.84 8.30 8.00
CA GLY A 44 -10.63 7.27 7.32
C GLY A 44 -10.48 7.22 5.79
N ALA A 45 -9.39 7.77 5.22
CA ALA A 45 -9.11 7.67 3.78
C ALA A 45 -8.63 6.29 3.30
N GLY A 46 -8.29 5.40 4.23
CA GLY A 46 -7.89 4.02 4.02
C GLY A 46 -8.16 3.21 5.28
#